data_AF-A0A960QXN3-F1
#
_entry.id   AF-A0A960QXN3-F1
#
_cell.length_a   1.000
_cell.length_b   1.000
_cell.length_c   1.000
_cell.angle_alpha   90.00
_cell.angle_beta   90.00
_cell.angle_gamma   90.00
#
_symmetry.space_group_name_H-M   'P 1'
#
loop_
_entity.id
_entity.type
_entity.pdbx_description
1 polymer ?
#
loop_
_entity_poly.entity_id
_entity_poly.type
_entity_poly.pdbx_seq_one_letter_code
_entity_poly.pdbx_strand_id
1 'polypeptide(L)'
;MLTVVVQGSFEEARRTIQAAQKHAEVIEFRIDIFKKKDPAHVGKLLHLSKVPVIFTLRRKDQGGEFNGNEREREGTLLELLKLKHAYVDLEYDVSFRDQIPEDVKVIASYHNFEKTPEDLSTLYKNMQALKAAIYKLATQAQSSLDALRMLLFVNEHANVAGMCMGEKGMITRILAPIVGNALTYAPLSQESETAPGQVSLPTLREIYHFEKLNRQTKVYALIGNPVDKSIGHLCHNQVFRSLKEDSVYVKIPLTPQEIPLFFKLIKKLPFEGFSVTMPLKEQMAPHLDALDPKAKQIGAINTLVKREGKWWGYNTDAGGALDAIERKGSVSGKTLLIIGAGGAAKAIAYEGLQRGGRIIIANRTLKKGQILAKEVKGKGIGIPSIASETYDILINTTSVGMAPDLSAIPVPPEAIHEKALIFDAIFNPKETRLLNVAKNKGCPTVCGYEMYVHQAFKQLELWLDRPLDRLKIFQIIERYV
;
A
#
# COMPACT_ATOMS: atom_id res chain seq x y z
N MET A 1 -0.39 0.07 21.37
CA MET A 1 0.92 0.58 21.85
C MET A 1 1.97 0.39 20.77
N LEU A 2 2.60 1.48 20.33
CA LEU A 2 3.75 1.50 19.43
C LEU A 2 5.03 1.18 20.19
N THR A 3 5.72 0.12 19.76
CA THR A 3 6.87 -0.46 20.44
C THR A 3 8.13 -0.35 19.59
N VAL A 4 9.24 0.08 20.22
CA VAL A 4 10.57 0.05 19.61
C VAL A 4 11.44 -0.99 20.32
N VAL A 5 12.16 -1.79 19.55
CA VAL A 5 13.07 -2.82 20.09
C VAL A 5 14.41 -2.20 20.47
N VAL A 6 14.91 -2.56 21.65
CA VAL A 6 16.20 -2.18 22.21
C VAL A 6 17.05 -3.44 22.36
N GLN A 7 18.22 -3.45 21.75
CA GLN A 7 19.14 -4.60 21.69
C GLN A 7 20.60 -4.13 21.58
N GLY A 8 21.55 -5.08 21.66
CA GLY A 8 22.98 -4.82 21.44
C GLY A 8 23.79 -4.48 22.70
N SER A 9 24.82 -3.65 22.54
CA SER A 9 25.67 -3.15 23.62
C SER A 9 24.98 -2.05 24.45
N PHE A 10 25.55 -1.71 25.60
CA PHE A 10 25.01 -0.64 26.46
C PHE A 10 24.83 0.68 25.72
N GLU A 11 25.82 1.11 24.94
CA GLU A 11 25.78 2.40 24.24
C GLU A 11 24.77 2.39 23.08
N GLU A 12 24.65 1.27 22.37
CA GLU A 12 23.62 1.10 21.33
C GLU A 12 22.22 1.15 21.97
N ALA A 13 21.99 0.35 23.02
CA ALA A 13 20.73 0.33 23.76
C ALA A 13 20.38 1.71 24.33
N ARG A 14 21.35 2.40 24.95
CA ARG A 14 21.19 3.77 25.47
C ARG A 14 20.74 4.74 24.40
N ARG A 15 21.38 4.74 23.22
CA ARG A 15 21.00 5.60 22.10
C ARG A 15 19.59 5.30 21.61
N THR A 16 19.26 4.01 21.47
CA THR A 16 17.92 3.57 21.05
C THR A 16 16.84 4.01 22.04
N ILE A 17 17.06 3.84 23.35
CA ILE A 17 16.12 4.30 24.40
C ILE A 17 15.90 5.81 24.29
N GLN A 18 16.99 6.60 24.18
CA GLN A 18 16.91 8.06 24.09
C GLN A 18 16.14 8.54 22.87
N ALA A 19 16.28 7.86 21.73
CA ALA A 19 15.56 8.18 20.50
C ALA A 19 14.10 7.72 20.54
N ALA A 20 13.85 6.49 21.02
CA ALA A 20 12.54 5.86 21.03
C ALA A 20 11.54 6.55 21.96
N GLN A 21 11.97 6.96 23.16
CA GLN A 21 11.08 7.50 24.20
C GLN A 21 10.37 8.81 23.84
N LYS A 22 10.70 9.43 22.71
CA LYS A 22 9.98 10.61 22.17
C LYS A 22 8.71 10.25 21.40
N HIS A 23 8.60 9.01 20.93
CA HIS A 23 7.61 8.60 19.94
C HIS A 23 6.98 7.23 20.22
N ALA A 24 7.72 6.32 20.85
CA ALA A 24 7.22 5.02 21.27
C ALA A 24 6.39 5.15 22.55
N GLU A 25 5.33 4.36 22.64
CA GLU A 25 4.53 4.24 23.87
C GLU A 25 5.16 3.24 24.84
N VAL A 26 5.89 2.26 24.31
CA VAL A 26 6.56 1.20 25.05
C VAL A 26 7.89 0.87 24.35
N ILE A 27 8.88 0.36 25.08
CA ILE A 27 10.08 -0.22 24.49
C ILE A 27 10.26 -1.67 24.90
N GLU A 28 10.79 -2.50 24.00
CA GLU A 28 11.09 -3.91 24.27
C GLU A 28 12.59 -4.12 24.43
N PHE A 29 13.02 -4.60 25.59
CA PHE A 29 14.39 -5.04 25.81
C PHE A 29 14.53 -6.49 25.34
N ARG A 30 15.23 -6.69 24.22
CA ARG A 30 15.65 -8.01 23.74
C ARG A 30 16.89 -8.46 24.49
N ILE A 31 16.67 -8.90 25.72
CA ILE A 31 17.72 -9.31 26.66
C ILE A 31 18.52 -10.48 26.10
N ASP A 32 17.90 -11.34 25.29
CA ASP A 32 18.59 -12.44 24.61
C ASP A 32 19.75 -11.96 23.71
N ILE A 33 19.64 -10.75 23.14
CA ILE A 33 20.63 -10.14 22.23
C ILE A 33 21.56 -9.16 22.97
N PHE A 34 21.25 -8.75 24.22
CA PHE A 34 22.16 -7.88 24.96
C PHE A 34 23.51 -8.56 25.20
N LYS A 35 24.60 -7.80 25.01
CA LYS A 35 25.96 -8.29 25.27
C LYS A 35 26.18 -8.65 26.76
N LYS A 36 25.46 -7.97 27.67
CA LYS A 36 25.43 -8.27 29.11
C LYS A 36 23.99 -8.38 29.57
N LYS A 37 23.65 -9.49 30.23
CA LYS A 37 22.28 -9.89 30.57
C LYS A 37 21.99 -9.82 32.07
N ASP A 38 22.99 -9.46 32.87
CA ASP A 38 22.86 -9.41 34.33
C ASP A 38 21.88 -8.30 34.79
N PRO A 39 21.16 -8.50 35.91
CA PRO A 39 20.19 -7.52 36.39
C PRO A 39 20.77 -6.13 36.68
N ALA A 40 22.04 -6.03 37.08
CA ALA A 40 22.67 -4.73 37.31
C ALA A 40 22.84 -3.93 36.00
N HIS A 41 23.23 -4.60 34.92
CA HIS A 41 23.30 -4.01 33.59
C HIS A 41 21.92 -3.59 33.06
N VAL A 42 20.95 -4.51 33.09
CA VAL A 42 19.59 -4.25 32.61
C VAL A 42 18.93 -3.13 33.42
N GLY A 43 19.12 -3.13 34.75
CA GLY A 43 18.65 -2.08 35.65
C GLY A 43 19.18 -0.69 35.28
N LYS A 44 20.47 -0.57 34.93
CA LYS A 44 21.04 0.71 34.47
C LYS A 44 20.36 1.23 33.20
N LEU A 45 20.08 0.36 32.22
CA LEU A 45 19.37 0.76 31.01
C LEU A 45 17.91 1.12 31.30
N LEU A 46 17.25 0.35 32.18
CA LEU A 46 15.87 0.58 32.59
C LEU A 46 15.69 1.97 33.22
N HIS A 47 16.63 2.42 34.06
CA HIS A 47 16.61 3.77 34.65
C HIS A 47 16.66 4.91 33.62
N LEU A 48 17.09 4.64 32.38
CA LEU A 48 17.13 5.63 31.32
C LEU A 48 15.78 5.78 30.59
N SER A 49 14.90 4.79 30.72
CA SER A 49 13.61 4.78 30.02
C SER A 49 12.58 5.66 30.74
N LYS A 50 11.93 6.55 29.98
CA LYS A 50 10.76 7.32 30.44
C LYS A 50 9.43 6.65 30.10
N VAL A 51 9.46 5.56 29.35
CA VAL A 51 8.29 4.80 28.91
C VAL A 51 8.31 3.38 29.48
N PRO A 52 7.15 2.71 29.60
CA PRO A 52 7.07 1.30 30.00
C PRO A 52 8.05 0.41 29.22
N VAL A 53 8.61 -0.59 29.90
CA VAL A 53 9.57 -1.54 29.31
C VAL A 53 9.02 -2.96 29.35
N ILE A 54 9.10 -3.65 28.21
CA ILE A 54 8.84 -5.09 28.06
C ILE A 54 10.17 -5.82 28.17
N PHE A 55 10.25 -6.84 29.01
CA PHE A 55 11.38 -7.76 29.04
C PHE A 55 11.10 -8.98 28.17
N THR A 56 12.02 -9.26 27.24
CA THR A 56 11.95 -10.40 26.34
C THR A 56 13.29 -11.16 26.37
N LEU A 57 13.25 -12.43 26.79
CA LEU A 57 14.37 -13.37 26.71
C LEU A 57 14.01 -14.49 25.75
N ARG A 58 14.10 -14.20 24.44
CA ARG A 58 13.56 -15.02 23.36
C ARG A 58 14.41 -16.27 23.09
N ARG A 59 13.77 -17.42 22.94
CA ARG A 59 14.41 -18.68 22.51
C ARG A 59 14.85 -18.63 21.04
N LYS A 60 15.87 -19.41 20.68
CA LYS A 60 16.41 -19.45 19.30
C LYS A 60 15.42 -19.96 18.26
N ASP A 61 14.64 -20.99 18.58
CA ASP A 61 13.56 -21.54 17.73
C ASP A 61 12.41 -20.55 17.51
N GLN A 62 12.34 -19.49 18.31
CA GLN A 62 11.34 -18.42 18.23
C GLN A 62 11.95 -17.08 17.76
N GLY A 63 13.11 -17.11 17.10
CA GLY A 63 13.77 -15.92 16.54
C GLY A 63 14.60 -15.10 17.54
N GLY A 64 15.06 -15.75 18.60
CA GLY A 64 15.94 -15.19 19.63
C GLY A 64 17.38 -15.67 19.59
N GLU A 65 18.17 -15.20 20.56
CA GLU A 65 19.58 -15.55 20.74
C GLU A 65 19.86 -16.23 22.09
N PHE A 66 18.82 -16.63 22.83
CA PHE A 66 19.00 -17.41 24.05
C PHE A 66 19.38 -18.86 23.69
N ASN A 67 20.53 -19.31 24.20
CA ASN A 67 21.14 -20.61 23.90
C ASN A 67 21.20 -21.56 25.12
N GLY A 68 20.63 -21.18 26.27
CA GLY A 68 20.56 -22.03 27.46
C GLY A 68 19.35 -22.97 27.44
N ASN A 69 19.19 -23.76 28.50
CA ASN A 69 17.98 -24.58 28.69
C ASN A 69 16.84 -23.79 29.38
N GLU A 70 15.62 -24.34 29.39
CA GLU A 70 14.44 -23.65 29.94
C GLU A 70 14.58 -23.33 31.44
N ARG A 71 15.26 -24.16 32.22
CA ARG A 71 15.48 -23.92 33.65
C ARG A 71 16.43 -22.74 33.89
N GLU A 72 17.46 -22.62 33.07
CA GLU A 72 18.37 -21.46 33.07
C GLU A 72 17.65 -20.17 32.65
N ARG A 73 16.77 -20.29 31.65
CA ARG A 73 15.95 -19.18 31.15
C ARG A 73 14.99 -18.67 32.22
N GLU A 74 14.29 -19.60 32.87
CA GLU A 74 13.41 -19.33 34.01
C GLU A 74 14.17 -18.61 35.12
N GLY A 75 15.29 -19.16 35.60
CA GLY A 75 16.10 -18.54 36.65
C GLY A 75 16.58 -17.13 36.29
N THR A 76 17.02 -16.93 35.05
CA THR A 76 17.43 -15.61 34.54
C THR A 76 16.27 -14.62 34.53
N LEU A 77 15.10 -15.05 34.05
CA LEU A 77 13.89 -14.23 34.04
C LEU A 77 13.46 -13.85 35.45
N LEU A 78 13.38 -14.81 36.38
CA LEU A 78 12.98 -14.54 37.77
C LEU A 78 13.89 -13.52 38.46
N GLU A 79 15.20 -13.56 38.22
CA GLU A 79 16.13 -12.53 38.71
C GLU A 79 15.88 -11.15 38.08
N LEU A 80 15.60 -11.10 36.78
CA LEU A 80 15.30 -9.86 36.07
C LEU A 80 13.96 -9.25 36.48
N LEU A 81 12.96 -10.06 36.78
CA LEU A 81 11.61 -9.61 37.18
C LEU A 81 11.60 -8.88 38.54
N LYS A 82 12.68 -8.95 39.32
CA LYS A 82 12.89 -8.11 40.51
C LYS A 82 13.06 -6.63 40.16
N LEU A 83 13.40 -6.30 38.91
CA LEU A 83 13.47 -4.94 38.40
C LEU A 83 12.08 -4.43 37.99
N LYS A 84 11.86 -3.12 38.08
CA LYS A 84 10.57 -2.50 37.71
C LYS A 84 10.33 -2.54 36.19
N HIS A 85 9.59 -3.53 35.72
CA HIS A 85 9.18 -3.69 34.32
C HIS A 85 7.67 -3.48 34.18
N ALA A 86 7.19 -3.30 32.95
CA ALA A 86 5.76 -3.17 32.68
C ALA A 86 5.14 -4.48 32.21
N TYR A 87 5.90 -5.25 31.42
CA TYR A 87 5.48 -6.56 30.93
C TYR A 87 6.68 -7.50 30.82
N VAL A 88 6.41 -8.80 30.83
CA VAL A 88 7.33 -9.85 30.38
C VAL A 88 6.71 -10.58 29.20
N ASP A 89 7.48 -10.78 28.13
CA ASP A 89 7.07 -11.59 26.98
C ASP A 89 7.57 -13.04 27.17
N LEU A 90 6.61 -13.96 27.26
CA LEU A 90 6.83 -15.39 27.38
C LEU A 90 6.24 -16.09 26.16
N GLU A 91 6.97 -17.04 25.59
CA GLU A 91 6.44 -17.92 24.56
C GLU A 91 5.21 -18.68 25.08
N TYR A 92 4.21 -18.88 24.23
CA TYR A 92 2.92 -19.41 24.67
C TYR A 92 2.99 -20.84 25.25
N ASP A 93 4.08 -21.56 24.98
CA ASP A 93 4.33 -22.96 25.34
C ASP A 93 5.29 -23.11 26.54
N VAL A 94 5.56 -22.03 27.31
CA VAL A 94 6.39 -22.14 28.52
C VAL A 94 5.79 -23.08 29.56
N SER A 95 6.63 -23.87 30.21
CA SER A 95 6.23 -24.78 31.30
C SER A 95 6.26 -24.14 32.69
N PHE A 96 6.91 -22.98 32.84
CA PHE A 96 7.16 -22.33 34.13
C PHE A 96 6.27 -21.10 34.38
N ARG A 97 5.08 -21.05 33.77
CA ARG A 97 4.17 -19.91 33.95
C ARG A 97 3.78 -19.70 35.42
N ASP A 98 3.59 -20.77 36.18
CA ASP A 98 3.14 -20.73 37.57
C ASP A 98 4.19 -20.15 38.53
N GLN A 99 5.44 -20.04 38.07
CA GLN A 99 6.57 -19.50 38.82
C GLN A 99 6.70 -17.98 38.63
N ILE A 100 6.04 -17.43 37.62
CA ILE A 100 5.99 -15.98 37.36
C ILE A 100 4.98 -15.34 38.30
N PRO A 101 5.38 -14.32 39.10
CA PRO A 101 4.48 -13.66 40.05
C PRO A 101 3.17 -13.18 39.43
N GLU A 102 2.06 -13.29 40.16
CA GLU A 102 0.71 -12.99 39.64
C GLU A 102 0.52 -11.51 39.28
N ASP A 103 1.24 -10.59 39.93
CA ASP A 103 1.20 -9.15 39.68
C ASP A 103 1.97 -8.73 38.40
N VAL A 104 2.80 -9.62 37.86
CA VAL A 104 3.53 -9.41 36.61
C VAL A 104 2.60 -9.55 35.42
N LYS A 105 2.53 -8.51 34.58
CA LYS A 105 1.76 -8.57 33.33
C LYS A 105 2.50 -9.37 32.27
N VAL A 106 1.93 -10.50 31.87
CA VAL A 106 2.49 -11.38 30.84
C VAL A 106 1.96 -11.01 29.46
N ILE A 107 2.85 -11.04 28.47
CA ILE A 107 2.54 -11.14 27.04
C ILE A 107 2.80 -12.59 26.65
N ALA A 108 1.77 -13.33 26.23
CA ALA A 108 1.93 -14.67 25.67
C ALA A 108 2.18 -14.56 24.17
N SER A 109 3.35 -14.97 23.68
CA SER A 109 3.73 -14.79 22.29
C SER A 109 3.85 -16.09 21.51
N TYR A 110 3.49 -16.03 20.23
CA TYR A 110 3.62 -17.09 19.25
C TYR A 110 4.27 -16.52 18.00
N HIS A 111 5.30 -17.21 17.50
CA HIS A 111 5.98 -16.86 16.27
C HIS A 111 5.87 -17.99 15.26
N ASN A 112 5.53 -17.66 14.01
CA ASN A 112 5.56 -18.59 12.88
C ASN A 112 6.22 -17.93 11.69
N PHE A 113 7.43 -18.36 11.36
CA PHE A 113 8.25 -17.76 10.30
C PHE A 113 7.90 -18.28 8.89
N GLU A 114 6.99 -19.25 8.77
CA GLU A 114 6.65 -19.88 7.49
C GLU A 114 5.30 -19.43 6.95
N LYS A 115 4.29 -19.31 7.83
CA LYS A 115 2.92 -18.99 7.44
C LYS A 115 2.10 -18.34 8.56
N THR A 116 0.93 -17.85 8.18
CA THR A 116 -0.15 -17.49 9.10
C THR A 116 -1.08 -18.69 9.24
N PRO A 117 -1.28 -19.24 10.46
CA PRO A 117 -2.17 -20.38 10.66
C PRO A 117 -3.59 -20.10 10.16
N GLU A 118 -4.23 -21.12 9.56
CA GLU A 118 -5.60 -21.01 9.05
C GLU A 118 -6.63 -20.82 10.16
N ASP A 119 -6.40 -21.43 11.32
CA ASP A 119 -7.26 -21.32 12.51
C ASP A 119 -6.56 -20.55 13.63
N LEU A 120 -6.64 -19.21 13.54
CA LEU A 120 -6.13 -18.32 14.59
C LEU A 120 -6.93 -18.43 15.89
N SER A 121 -8.20 -18.83 15.82
CA SER A 121 -9.10 -18.93 16.98
C SER A 121 -8.68 -20.08 17.90
N THR A 122 -8.40 -21.27 17.35
CA THR A 122 -7.91 -22.40 18.14
C THR A 122 -6.53 -22.11 18.73
N LEU A 123 -5.63 -21.51 17.95
CA LEU A 123 -4.32 -21.08 18.46
C LEU A 123 -4.48 -20.12 19.65
N TYR A 124 -5.30 -19.08 19.49
CA TYR A 124 -5.56 -18.11 20.54
C TYR A 124 -6.15 -18.76 21.80
N LYS A 125 -7.13 -19.65 21.65
CA LYS A 125 -7.69 -20.43 22.77
C LYS A 125 -6.63 -21.24 23.51
N ASN A 126 -5.68 -21.84 22.80
CA ASN A 126 -4.57 -22.57 23.43
C ASN A 126 -3.64 -21.61 24.19
N MET A 127 -3.31 -20.46 23.61
CA MET A 127 -2.47 -19.46 24.26
C MET A 127 -3.12 -18.92 25.55
N GLN A 128 -4.45 -18.86 25.62
CA GLN A 128 -5.19 -18.39 26.81
C GLN A 128 -4.94 -19.21 28.08
N ALA A 129 -4.39 -20.43 27.97
CA ALA A 129 -3.95 -21.21 29.12
C ALA A 129 -2.93 -20.47 29.99
N LEU A 130 -2.11 -19.58 29.40
CA LEU A 130 -1.11 -18.79 30.13
C LEU A 130 -1.70 -17.62 30.95
N LYS A 131 -2.99 -17.31 30.81
CA LYS A 131 -3.65 -16.18 31.49
C LYS A 131 -2.86 -14.87 31.32
N ALA A 132 -2.54 -14.54 30.07
CA ALA A 132 -1.75 -13.37 29.73
C ALA A 132 -2.61 -12.10 29.60
N ALA A 133 -1.99 -10.94 29.84
CA ALA A 133 -2.61 -9.64 29.63
C ALA A 133 -2.73 -9.30 28.14
N ILE A 134 -1.77 -9.76 27.32
CA ILE A 134 -1.75 -9.58 25.87
C ILE A 134 -1.36 -10.91 25.20
N TYR A 135 -2.02 -11.23 24.09
CA TYR A 135 -1.71 -12.39 23.26
C TYR A 135 -1.10 -11.92 21.94
N LYS A 136 0.19 -12.18 21.74
CA LYS A 136 0.97 -11.69 20.62
C LYS A 136 1.14 -12.79 19.56
N LEU A 137 0.62 -12.54 18.36
CA LEU A 137 0.76 -13.44 17.21
C LEU A 137 1.61 -12.75 16.14
N ALA A 138 2.81 -13.30 15.89
CA ALA A 138 3.72 -12.82 14.86
C ALA A 138 3.93 -13.92 13.81
N THR A 139 3.30 -13.79 12.65
CA THR A 139 3.27 -14.85 11.63
C THR A 139 3.84 -14.39 10.29
N GLN A 140 4.24 -15.29 9.39
CA GLN A 140 4.68 -14.91 8.05
C GLN A 140 3.48 -14.79 7.11
N ALA A 141 3.35 -13.67 6.39
CA ALA A 141 2.34 -13.52 5.35
C ALA A 141 2.84 -14.19 4.05
N GLN A 142 2.08 -15.16 3.55
CA GLN A 142 2.26 -15.75 2.22
C GLN A 142 1.42 -15.00 1.17
N SER A 143 0.34 -14.35 1.60
CA SER A 143 -0.53 -13.46 0.82
C SER A 143 -0.91 -12.22 1.62
N SER A 144 -1.43 -11.19 0.96
CA SER A 144 -2.05 -10.07 1.70
C SER A 144 -3.37 -10.49 2.37
N LEU A 145 -3.98 -11.61 1.94
CA LEU A 145 -5.16 -12.15 2.59
C LEU A 145 -4.85 -12.67 4.00
N ASP A 146 -3.64 -13.17 4.25
CA ASP A 146 -3.17 -13.53 5.60
C ASP A 146 -3.13 -12.31 6.51
N ALA A 147 -2.63 -11.19 5.99
CA ALA A 147 -2.58 -9.92 6.71
C ALA A 147 -4.00 -9.40 7.01
N LEU A 148 -4.94 -9.51 6.05
CA LEU A 148 -6.35 -9.13 6.27
C LEU A 148 -7.04 -10.05 7.29
N ARG A 149 -6.77 -11.36 7.26
CA ARG A 149 -7.25 -12.31 8.28
C ARG A 149 -6.74 -11.95 9.68
N MET A 150 -5.45 -11.62 9.80
CA MET A 150 -4.85 -11.18 11.06
C MET A 150 -5.48 -9.87 11.56
N LEU A 151 -5.66 -8.87 10.68
CA LEU A 151 -6.32 -7.60 11.02
C LEU A 151 -7.76 -7.82 11.48
N LEU A 152 -8.50 -8.69 10.81
CA LEU A 152 -9.88 -9.03 11.19
C LEU A 152 -9.91 -9.70 12.57
N PHE A 153 -9.01 -10.65 12.80
CA PHE A 153 -8.90 -11.36 14.07
C PHE A 153 -8.58 -10.40 15.23
N VAL A 154 -7.62 -9.48 15.03
CA VAL A 154 -7.30 -8.43 16.00
C VAL A 154 -8.49 -7.51 16.25
N ASN A 155 -9.21 -7.11 15.20
CA ASN A 155 -10.37 -6.23 15.33
C ASN A 155 -11.47 -6.82 16.23
N GLU A 156 -11.60 -8.14 16.24
CA GLU A 156 -12.56 -8.90 17.04
C GLU A 156 -12.07 -9.19 18.48
N HIS A 157 -10.79 -8.96 18.80
CA HIS A 157 -10.17 -9.33 20.09
C HIS A 157 -9.28 -8.20 20.67
N ALA A 158 -9.78 -7.53 21.72
CA ALA A 158 -9.19 -6.31 22.26
C ALA A 158 -7.79 -6.45 22.91
N ASN A 159 -7.40 -7.66 23.33
CA ASN A 159 -6.13 -7.94 24.01
C ASN A 159 -5.14 -8.71 23.11
N VAL A 160 -5.35 -8.68 21.79
CA VAL A 160 -4.47 -9.34 20.83
C VAL A 160 -3.50 -8.33 20.20
N ALA A 161 -2.24 -8.75 20.10
CA ALA A 161 -1.18 -8.09 19.34
C ALA A 161 -0.86 -8.92 18.09
N GLY A 162 -1.61 -8.74 17.02
CA GLY A 162 -1.46 -9.50 15.78
C GLY A 162 -0.65 -8.75 14.72
N MET A 163 0.36 -9.40 14.14
CA MET A 163 1.15 -8.84 13.05
C MET A 163 1.68 -9.93 12.12
N CYS A 164 1.84 -9.55 10.86
CA CYS A 164 2.46 -10.41 9.85
C CYS A 164 3.82 -9.86 9.41
N MET A 165 4.78 -10.77 9.22
CA MET A 165 6.09 -10.55 8.65
C MET A 165 6.05 -10.60 7.12
N GLY A 166 7.06 -10.00 6.50
CA GLY A 166 7.19 -9.86 5.05
C GLY A 166 6.41 -8.68 4.46
N GLU A 167 6.72 -8.32 3.22
CA GLU A 167 6.11 -7.16 2.53
C GLU A 167 4.58 -7.25 2.46
N LYS A 168 4.06 -8.46 2.24
CA LYS A 168 2.61 -8.74 2.22
C LYS A 168 1.93 -8.55 3.59
N GLY A 169 2.71 -8.59 4.68
CA GLY A 169 2.27 -8.40 6.05
C GLY A 169 2.27 -6.96 6.55
N MET A 170 2.91 -6.03 5.82
CA MET A 170 3.16 -4.65 6.26
C MET A 170 1.89 -3.92 6.74
N ILE A 171 0.73 -4.17 6.10
CA ILE A 171 -0.53 -3.51 6.47
C ILE A 171 -0.98 -3.81 7.90
N THR A 172 -0.59 -4.96 8.47
CA THR A 172 -0.89 -5.31 9.88
C THR A 172 -0.22 -4.34 10.86
N ARG A 173 0.93 -3.78 10.48
CA ARG A 173 1.69 -2.84 11.29
C ARG A 173 1.17 -1.42 11.15
N ILE A 174 0.79 -1.02 9.93
CA ILE A 174 0.30 0.32 9.60
C ILE A 174 -1.11 0.53 10.16
N LEU A 175 -2.01 -0.43 9.96
CA LEU A 175 -3.42 -0.33 10.37
C LEU A 175 -3.66 -0.73 11.83
N ALA A 176 -2.59 -0.98 12.59
CA ALA A 176 -2.66 -1.43 13.99
C ALA A 176 -3.57 -0.54 14.89
N PRO A 177 -3.48 0.80 14.87
CA PRO A 177 -4.36 1.64 15.69
C PRO A 177 -5.84 1.54 15.30
N ILE A 178 -6.10 1.29 14.02
CA ILE A 178 -7.44 1.28 13.44
C ILE A 178 -8.21 0.02 13.88
N VAL A 179 -7.55 -1.13 13.90
CA VAL A 179 -8.16 -2.39 14.39
C VAL A 179 -8.05 -2.57 15.90
N GLY A 180 -7.44 -1.62 16.62
CA GLY A 180 -7.25 -1.71 18.07
C GLY A 180 -6.19 -2.73 18.50
N ASN A 181 -5.14 -2.90 17.70
CA ASN A 181 -4.05 -3.82 17.98
C ASN A 181 -3.30 -3.43 19.27
N ALA A 182 -3.14 -4.39 20.20
CA ALA A 182 -2.58 -4.11 21.51
C ALA A 182 -1.12 -3.62 21.43
N LEU A 183 -0.32 -4.24 20.57
CA LEU A 183 1.08 -3.90 20.32
C LEU A 183 1.38 -3.93 18.82
N THR A 184 2.19 -2.98 18.35
CA THR A 184 2.84 -3.02 17.04
C THR A 184 4.28 -2.56 17.16
N TYR A 185 5.13 -3.01 16.25
CA TYR A 185 6.58 -2.79 16.33
C TYR A 185 7.08 -1.96 15.15
N ALA A 186 7.90 -0.97 15.45
CA ALA A 186 8.54 -0.10 14.47
C ALA A 186 10.04 0.09 14.81
N PRO A 187 10.95 -0.17 13.87
CA PRO A 187 12.37 0.12 14.05
C PRO A 187 12.63 1.63 13.92
N LEU A 188 13.73 2.13 14.51
CA LEU A 188 14.08 3.56 14.46
C LEU A 188 14.45 4.02 13.04
N SER A 189 15.03 3.12 12.26
CA SER A 189 15.38 3.28 10.85
C SER A 189 15.15 1.96 10.10
N GLN A 190 15.13 2.03 8.77
CA GLN A 190 15.00 0.84 7.92
C GLN A 190 16.16 -0.16 8.13
N GLU A 191 17.34 0.32 8.50
CA GLU A 191 18.53 -0.51 8.77
C GLU A 191 18.45 -1.25 10.11
N SER A 192 17.53 -0.83 11.00
CA SER A 192 17.37 -1.40 12.34
C SER A 192 16.19 -2.38 12.44
N GLU A 193 15.75 -2.93 11.31
CA GLU A 193 14.71 -3.96 11.29
C GLU A 193 15.10 -5.21 12.07
N THR A 194 14.20 -5.70 12.91
CA THR A 194 14.35 -6.96 13.65
C THR A 194 13.50 -8.08 13.07
N ALA A 195 12.62 -7.78 12.11
CA ALA A 195 11.78 -8.76 11.42
C ALA A 195 11.41 -8.24 10.02
N PRO A 196 11.31 -9.10 8.99
CA PRO A 196 10.97 -8.68 7.63
C PRO A 196 9.62 -7.95 7.55
N GLY A 197 9.56 -6.90 6.71
CA GLY A 197 8.34 -6.13 6.48
C GLY A 197 7.95 -5.21 7.65
N GLN A 198 8.91 -4.89 8.52
CA GLN A 198 8.72 -3.81 9.48
C GLN A 198 8.64 -2.47 8.74
N VAL A 199 7.92 -1.52 9.34
CA VAL A 199 7.79 -0.17 8.79
C VAL A 199 8.48 0.76 9.77
N SER A 200 9.52 1.45 9.30
CA SER A 200 10.30 2.34 10.16
C SER A 200 9.44 3.41 10.81
N LEU A 201 9.85 3.83 12.01
CA LEU A 201 9.18 4.88 12.76
C LEU A 201 9.06 6.20 11.95
N PRO A 202 10.09 6.69 11.24
CA PRO A 202 9.94 7.83 10.33
C PRO A 202 8.87 7.59 9.26
N THR A 203 8.86 6.43 8.58
CA THR A 203 7.85 6.10 7.57
C THR A 203 6.44 6.10 8.15
N LEU A 204 6.22 5.48 9.31
CA LEU A 204 4.92 5.47 9.99
C LEU A 204 4.44 6.89 10.30
N ARG A 205 5.32 7.78 10.76
CA ARG A 205 4.97 9.15 11.15
C ARG A 205 4.78 10.09 9.97
N GLU A 206 5.70 10.06 9.02
CA GLU A 206 5.78 11.03 7.93
C GLU A 206 4.90 10.67 6.74
N ILE A 207 4.72 9.38 6.45
CA ILE A 207 3.90 8.91 5.33
C ILE A 207 2.51 8.51 5.81
N TYR A 208 2.40 7.69 6.86
CA TYR A 208 1.11 7.16 7.31
C TYR A 208 0.46 7.95 8.45
N HIS A 209 1.14 8.98 8.96
CA HIS A 209 0.65 9.82 10.06
C HIS A 209 0.13 9.02 11.25
N PHE A 210 0.85 7.94 11.57
CA PHE A 210 0.45 6.86 12.46
C PHE A 210 -0.10 7.33 13.83
N GLU A 211 0.49 8.37 14.41
CA GLU A 211 0.09 8.95 15.71
C GLU A 211 -1.36 9.49 15.72
N LYS A 212 -1.96 9.74 14.55
CA LYS A 212 -3.34 10.22 14.41
C LYS A 212 -4.36 9.13 14.10
N LEU A 213 -3.88 7.94 13.71
CA LEU A 213 -4.76 6.84 13.32
C LEU A 213 -5.50 6.29 14.54
N ASN A 214 -6.78 6.01 14.39
CA ASN A 214 -7.67 5.55 15.44
C ASN A 214 -8.77 4.66 14.84
N ARG A 215 -9.68 4.11 15.66
CA ARG A 215 -10.72 3.17 15.19
C ARG A 215 -11.77 3.80 14.26
N GLN A 216 -11.86 5.13 14.21
CA GLN A 216 -12.74 5.87 13.31
C GLN A 216 -12.07 6.23 11.97
N THR A 217 -10.74 6.12 11.88
CA THR A 217 -9.99 6.40 10.65
C THR A 217 -10.46 5.50 9.51
N LYS A 218 -10.80 6.10 8.37
CA LYS A 218 -11.19 5.38 7.15
C LYS A 218 -9.95 4.86 6.42
N VAL A 219 -10.04 3.68 5.82
CA VAL A 219 -8.93 3.06 5.09
C VAL A 219 -9.22 3.06 3.59
N TYR A 220 -8.24 3.55 2.84
CA TYR A 220 -8.15 3.46 1.39
C TYR A 220 -6.95 2.61 1.01
N ALA A 221 -6.98 1.95 -0.14
CA ALA A 221 -5.80 1.20 -0.59
C ALA A 221 -5.67 1.09 -2.10
N LEU A 222 -4.43 0.87 -2.54
CA LEU A 222 -4.14 0.35 -3.88
C LEU A 222 -4.18 -1.18 -3.85
N ILE A 223 -5.00 -1.78 -4.71
CA ILE A 223 -5.01 -3.22 -4.97
C ILE A 223 -4.51 -3.54 -6.40
N GLY A 224 -3.67 -4.56 -6.50
CA GLY A 224 -3.07 -5.04 -7.75
C GLY A 224 -1.83 -5.88 -7.49
N ASN A 225 -1.15 -6.33 -8.54
CA ASN A 225 0.12 -7.03 -8.39
C ASN A 225 0.99 -6.89 -9.66
N PRO A 226 2.18 -6.27 -9.60
CA PRO A 226 2.82 -5.68 -8.42
C PRO A 226 2.29 -4.28 -8.06
N VAL A 227 2.52 -3.83 -6.81
CA VAL A 227 2.12 -2.49 -6.30
C VAL A 227 3.25 -1.72 -5.62
N ASP A 228 4.42 -2.33 -5.47
CA ASP A 228 5.60 -1.79 -4.79
C ASP A 228 6.02 -0.42 -5.33
N LYS A 229 6.08 -0.28 -6.67
CA LYS A 229 6.49 0.94 -7.39
C LYS A 229 5.45 2.07 -7.36
N SER A 230 4.26 1.83 -6.80
CA SER A 230 3.23 2.87 -6.74
C SER A 230 3.53 3.92 -5.68
N ILE A 231 3.42 5.18 -6.09
CA ILE A 231 3.53 6.37 -5.23
C ILE A 231 2.19 6.79 -4.60
N GLY A 232 1.10 6.04 -4.82
CA GLY A 232 -0.25 6.44 -4.36
C GLY A 232 -0.34 6.68 -2.85
N HIS A 233 0.30 5.83 -2.05
CA HIS A 233 0.41 6.00 -0.60
C HIS A 233 1.20 7.25 -0.18
N LEU A 234 2.15 7.74 -0.99
CA LEU A 234 2.85 8.99 -0.72
C LEU A 234 1.92 10.18 -1.00
N CYS A 235 1.24 10.16 -2.14
CA CYS A 235 0.39 11.26 -2.59
C CYS A 235 -0.89 11.38 -1.74
N HIS A 236 -1.68 10.31 -1.65
CA HIS A 236 -2.99 10.34 -1.02
C HIS A 236 -2.90 10.65 0.49
N ASN A 237 -1.92 10.10 1.21
CA ASN A 237 -1.77 10.41 2.63
C ASN A 237 -1.42 11.87 2.89
N GLN A 238 -0.56 12.49 2.06
CA GLN A 238 -0.31 13.93 2.18
C GLN A 238 -1.54 14.76 1.83
N VAL A 239 -2.34 14.34 0.84
CA VAL A 239 -3.59 15.01 0.51
C VAL A 239 -4.57 14.91 1.68
N PHE A 240 -4.78 13.72 2.25
CA PHE A 240 -5.65 13.53 3.42
C PHE A 240 -5.19 14.41 4.60
N ARG A 241 -3.88 14.46 4.88
CA ARG A 241 -3.34 15.37 5.89
C ARG A 241 -3.61 16.84 5.60
N SER A 242 -3.42 17.28 4.36
CA SER A 242 -3.64 18.67 3.92
C SER A 242 -5.12 19.08 4.00
N LEU A 243 -6.03 18.12 3.83
CA LEU A 243 -7.48 18.29 3.95
C LEU A 243 -8.00 18.07 5.38
N LYS A 244 -7.15 17.63 6.32
CA LYS A 244 -7.53 17.17 7.66
C LYS A 244 -8.59 16.05 7.63
N GLU A 245 -8.53 15.20 6.61
CA GLU A 245 -9.38 14.02 6.51
C GLU A 245 -8.80 12.89 7.40
N ASP A 246 -9.61 12.30 8.26
CA ASP A 246 -9.21 11.16 9.09
C ASP A 246 -9.20 9.87 8.25
N SER A 247 -8.16 9.73 7.44
CA SER A 247 -8.03 8.66 6.46
C SER A 247 -6.59 8.28 6.21
N VAL A 248 -6.36 7.00 5.89
CA VAL A 248 -5.06 6.46 5.51
C VAL A 248 -5.15 5.67 4.21
N TYR A 249 -4.11 5.76 3.39
CA TYR A 249 -3.95 5.05 2.14
C TYR A 249 -2.80 4.04 2.24
N VAL A 250 -3.07 2.76 1.98
CA VAL A 250 -2.06 1.67 2.02
C VAL A 250 -1.94 0.92 0.68
N LYS A 251 -1.00 -0.02 0.60
CA LYS A 251 -0.83 -0.91 -0.57
C LYS A 251 -1.18 -2.34 -0.18
N ILE A 252 -1.92 -3.04 -1.04
CA ILE A 252 -2.32 -4.43 -0.83
C ILE A 252 -2.04 -5.20 -2.13
N PRO A 253 -0.93 -5.96 -2.20
CA PRO A 253 -0.69 -6.90 -3.28
C PRO A 253 -1.85 -7.91 -3.38
N LEU A 254 -2.49 -8.02 -4.54
CA LEU A 254 -3.66 -8.87 -4.76
C LEU A 254 -3.69 -9.38 -6.20
N THR A 255 -3.95 -10.67 -6.36
CA THR A 255 -4.08 -11.37 -7.65
C THR A 255 -5.57 -11.59 -8.01
N PRO A 256 -5.90 -11.85 -9.29
CA PRO A 256 -7.29 -12.06 -9.69
C PRO A 256 -8.02 -13.20 -8.94
N GLN A 257 -7.32 -14.28 -8.64
CA GLN A 257 -7.88 -15.46 -7.96
C GLN A 257 -8.27 -15.17 -6.50
N GLU A 258 -7.67 -14.15 -5.91
CA GLU A 258 -7.86 -13.77 -4.51
C GLU A 258 -9.05 -12.82 -4.32
N ILE A 259 -9.59 -12.20 -5.38
CA ILE A 259 -10.67 -11.20 -5.30
C ILE A 259 -11.89 -11.69 -4.50
N PRO A 260 -12.41 -12.92 -4.70
CA PRO A 260 -13.58 -13.37 -3.95
C PRO A 260 -13.35 -13.43 -2.44
N LEU A 261 -12.19 -13.91 -1.99
CA LEU A 261 -11.86 -14.00 -0.57
C LEU A 261 -11.51 -12.62 -0.01
N PHE A 262 -10.86 -11.76 -0.80
CA PHE A 262 -10.60 -10.37 -0.44
C PHE A 262 -11.89 -9.64 -0.02
N PHE A 263 -12.94 -9.66 -0.85
CA PHE A 263 -14.22 -9.00 -0.53
C PHE A 263 -14.90 -9.57 0.73
N LYS A 264 -14.73 -10.86 1.01
CA LYS A 264 -15.22 -11.48 2.26
C LYS A 264 -14.50 -10.92 3.48
N LEU A 265 -13.17 -10.80 3.42
CA LEU A 265 -12.34 -10.35 4.54
C LEU A 265 -12.51 -8.86 4.87
N ILE A 266 -12.61 -8.01 3.85
CA ILE A 266 -12.71 -6.56 4.07
C ILE A 266 -14.08 -6.11 4.60
N LYS A 267 -15.10 -6.96 4.59
CA LYS A 267 -16.48 -6.60 4.98
C LYS A 267 -16.58 -6.02 6.40
N LYS A 268 -15.75 -6.53 7.32
CA LYS A 268 -15.69 -6.10 8.73
C LYS A 268 -14.51 -5.18 9.04
N LEU A 269 -13.79 -4.73 8.01
CA LEU A 269 -12.68 -3.80 8.12
C LEU A 269 -13.11 -2.41 7.60
N PRO A 270 -12.52 -1.31 8.10
CA PRO A 270 -12.97 0.05 7.80
C PRO A 270 -12.48 0.57 6.43
N PHE A 271 -12.51 -0.29 5.41
CA PHE A 271 -12.21 0.12 4.04
C PHE A 271 -13.39 0.86 3.42
N GLU A 272 -13.11 2.03 2.85
CA GLU A 272 -14.11 2.92 2.22
C GLU A 272 -13.84 3.16 0.72
N GLY A 273 -12.65 2.82 0.23
CA GLY A 273 -12.35 2.92 -1.20
C GLY A 273 -11.06 2.24 -1.61
N PHE A 274 -10.95 1.92 -2.89
CA PHE A 274 -9.76 1.31 -3.47
C PHE A 274 -9.40 1.94 -4.80
N SER A 275 -8.11 2.19 -5.03
CA SER A 275 -7.59 2.28 -6.39
C SER A 275 -7.27 0.85 -6.87
N VAL A 276 -7.58 0.56 -8.12
CA VAL A 276 -7.39 -0.76 -8.74
C VAL A 276 -6.41 -0.62 -9.90
N THR A 277 -5.33 -1.38 -9.86
CA THR A 277 -4.33 -1.44 -10.93
C THR A 277 -4.24 -2.83 -11.56
N MET A 278 -3.34 -2.99 -12.53
CA MET A 278 -3.07 -4.27 -13.18
C MET A 278 -2.75 -5.36 -12.15
N PRO A 279 -3.21 -6.61 -12.36
CA PRO A 279 -4.05 -7.10 -13.46
C PRO A 279 -5.56 -7.08 -13.16
N LEU A 280 -6.00 -6.36 -12.13
CA LEU A 280 -7.34 -6.53 -11.55
C LEU A 280 -8.44 -5.72 -12.26
N LYS A 281 -8.08 -4.68 -13.03
CA LYS A 281 -9.05 -3.71 -13.56
C LYS A 281 -10.19 -4.35 -14.36
N GLU A 282 -9.88 -5.33 -15.21
CA GLU A 282 -10.88 -6.01 -16.07
C GLU A 282 -11.63 -7.13 -15.33
N GLN A 283 -11.08 -7.61 -14.21
CA GLN A 283 -11.63 -8.73 -13.44
C GLN A 283 -12.54 -8.28 -12.30
N MET A 284 -12.60 -6.98 -12.01
CA MET A 284 -13.29 -6.47 -10.82
C MET A 284 -14.81 -6.45 -10.97
N ALA A 285 -15.33 -6.20 -12.18
CA ALA A 285 -16.74 -5.94 -12.42
C ALA A 285 -17.71 -7.01 -11.85
N PRO A 286 -17.45 -8.33 -11.96
CA PRO A 286 -18.33 -9.36 -11.41
C PRO A 286 -18.43 -9.39 -9.87
N HIS A 287 -17.55 -8.67 -9.17
CA HIS A 287 -17.48 -8.68 -7.70
C HIS A 287 -18.07 -7.42 -7.06
N LEU A 288 -18.62 -6.50 -7.85
CA LEU A 288 -19.16 -5.22 -7.40
C LEU A 288 -20.68 -5.21 -7.46
N ASP A 289 -21.30 -4.44 -6.57
CA ASP A 289 -22.76 -4.30 -6.50
C ASP A 289 -23.30 -3.43 -7.65
N ALA A 290 -22.53 -2.43 -8.07
CA ALA A 290 -22.92 -1.51 -9.13
C ALA A 290 -21.70 -0.96 -9.88
N LEU A 291 -21.92 -0.55 -11.13
CA LEU A 291 -20.91 0.06 -11.98
C LEU A 291 -21.44 1.39 -12.51
N ASP A 292 -20.57 2.39 -12.53
CA ASP A 292 -20.79 3.61 -13.30
C ASP A 292 -21.00 3.26 -14.80
N PRO A 293 -21.95 3.90 -15.51
CA PRO A 293 -22.24 3.58 -16.91
C PRO A 293 -21.01 3.63 -17.83
N LYS A 294 -20.14 4.62 -17.64
CA LYS A 294 -18.90 4.75 -18.42
C LYS A 294 -17.92 3.63 -18.07
N ALA A 295 -17.77 3.31 -16.79
CA ALA A 295 -16.92 2.20 -16.35
C ALA A 295 -17.38 0.85 -16.91
N LYS A 296 -18.70 0.61 -16.96
CA LYS A 296 -19.32 -0.58 -17.58
C LYS A 296 -19.02 -0.67 -19.08
N GLN A 297 -19.10 0.44 -19.80
CA GLN A 297 -18.83 0.48 -21.24
C GLN A 297 -17.34 0.24 -21.55
N ILE A 298 -16.45 0.84 -20.75
CA ILE A 298 -15.00 0.62 -20.87
C ILE A 298 -14.66 -0.83 -20.53
N GLY A 299 -15.33 -1.43 -19.55
CA GLY A 299 -15.06 -2.80 -19.08
C GLY A 299 -13.80 -2.91 -18.22
N ALA A 300 -13.33 -1.79 -17.65
CA ALA A 300 -12.20 -1.76 -16.75
C ALA A 300 -12.48 -0.80 -15.58
N ILE A 301 -12.27 -1.27 -14.36
CA ILE A 301 -12.52 -0.54 -13.12
C ILE A 301 -11.19 -0.20 -12.47
N ASN A 302 -10.91 1.09 -12.24
CA ASN A 302 -9.69 1.53 -11.54
C ASN A 302 -9.98 2.15 -10.17
N THR A 303 -11.25 2.33 -9.81
CA THR A 303 -11.64 3.04 -8.59
C THR A 303 -12.87 2.37 -8.01
N LEU A 304 -12.79 1.96 -6.75
CA LEU A 304 -13.91 1.45 -5.97
C LEU A 304 -14.28 2.46 -4.90
N VAL A 305 -15.58 2.65 -4.71
CA VAL A 305 -16.15 3.51 -3.67
C VAL A 305 -17.18 2.70 -2.90
N LYS A 306 -17.11 2.72 -1.58
CA LYS A 306 -18.16 2.16 -0.73
C LYS A 306 -19.24 3.21 -0.50
N ARG A 307 -20.49 2.88 -0.82
CA ARG A 307 -21.66 3.73 -0.59
C ARG A 307 -22.76 2.88 0.01
N GLU A 308 -23.23 3.23 1.21
CA GLU A 308 -24.30 2.49 1.91
C GLU A 308 -24.00 0.98 2.03
N GLY A 309 -22.73 0.64 2.28
CA GLY A 309 -22.29 -0.76 2.40
C GLY A 309 -22.14 -1.53 1.08
N LYS A 310 -22.42 -0.90 -0.07
CA LYS A 310 -22.25 -1.47 -1.42
C LYS A 310 -21.00 -0.93 -2.11
N TRP A 311 -20.36 -1.77 -2.92
CA TRP A 311 -19.19 -1.42 -3.71
C TRP A 311 -19.58 -0.97 -5.12
N TRP A 312 -19.24 0.27 -5.43
CA TRP A 312 -19.42 0.89 -6.74
C TRP A 312 -18.10 0.94 -7.51
N GLY A 313 -18.13 0.55 -8.78
CA GLY A 313 -16.97 0.58 -9.67
C GLY A 313 -16.98 1.76 -10.64
N TYR A 314 -15.87 2.49 -10.70
CA TYR A 314 -15.65 3.63 -11.58
C TYR A 314 -14.36 3.48 -12.41
N ASN A 315 -14.25 4.28 -13.48
CA ASN A 315 -13.03 4.44 -14.25
C ASN A 315 -12.62 5.93 -14.32
N THR A 316 -11.59 6.30 -13.57
CA THR A 316 -11.01 7.65 -13.56
C THR A 316 -9.84 7.82 -14.52
N ASP A 317 -9.23 6.72 -15.00
CA ASP A 317 -8.11 6.75 -15.96
C ASP A 317 -8.52 7.47 -17.26
N ALA A 318 -9.65 7.08 -17.86
CA ALA A 318 -10.15 7.66 -19.12
C ALA A 318 -10.32 9.18 -19.03
N GLY A 319 -10.98 9.62 -17.95
CA GLY A 319 -11.22 11.04 -17.71
C GLY A 319 -9.94 11.78 -17.33
N GLY A 320 -9.00 11.13 -16.64
CA GLY A 320 -7.73 11.73 -16.26
C GLY A 320 -6.86 12.05 -17.47
N ALA A 321 -6.79 11.13 -18.44
CA ALA A 321 -6.04 11.33 -19.67
C ALA A 321 -6.59 12.51 -20.50
N LEU A 322 -7.91 12.55 -20.71
CA LEU A 322 -8.49 13.62 -21.52
C LEU A 322 -8.50 14.97 -20.83
N ASP A 323 -8.67 15.02 -19.51
CA ASP A 323 -8.52 16.29 -18.78
C ASP A 323 -7.08 16.82 -18.86
N ALA A 324 -6.07 15.94 -18.89
CA ALA A 324 -4.68 16.35 -19.07
C ALA A 324 -4.44 16.91 -20.49
N ILE A 325 -5.00 16.25 -21.51
CA ILE A 325 -4.97 16.73 -22.90
C ILE A 325 -5.67 18.08 -23.05
N GLU A 326 -6.84 18.25 -22.43
CA GLU A 326 -7.65 19.48 -22.51
C GLU A 326 -7.01 20.70 -21.84
N ARG A 327 -5.99 20.52 -20.99
CA ARG A 327 -5.16 21.64 -20.52
C ARG A 327 -4.32 22.28 -21.64
N LYS A 328 -4.09 21.57 -22.74
CA LYS A 328 -3.23 22.00 -23.85
C LYS A 328 -4.01 22.17 -25.16
N GLY A 329 -5.18 21.56 -25.32
CA GLY A 329 -6.05 21.75 -26.48
C GLY A 329 -7.37 21.00 -26.38
N SER A 330 -8.42 21.52 -27.02
CA SER A 330 -9.77 20.90 -27.00
C SER A 330 -9.78 19.52 -27.64
N VAL A 331 -10.50 18.56 -27.03
CA VAL A 331 -10.83 17.26 -27.66
C VAL A 331 -12.03 17.40 -28.60
N SER A 332 -12.98 18.27 -28.26
CA SER A 332 -14.23 18.42 -29.02
C SER A 332 -13.96 18.90 -30.45
N GLY A 333 -14.52 18.18 -31.43
CA GLY A 333 -14.37 18.47 -32.86
C GLY A 333 -13.01 18.08 -33.45
N LYS A 334 -12.08 17.54 -32.65
CA LYS A 334 -10.74 17.13 -33.06
C LYS A 334 -10.64 15.65 -33.40
N THR A 335 -9.65 15.30 -34.21
CA THR A 335 -9.34 13.90 -34.56
C THR A 335 -8.23 13.37 -33.66
N LEU A 336 -8.54 12.33 -32.88
CA LEU A 336 -7.65 11.66 -31.94
C LEU A 336 -7.15 10.36 -32.59
N LEU A 337 -5.85 10.29 -32.87
CA LEU A 337 -5.17 9.06 -33.28
C LEU A 337 -4.57 8.37 -32.05
N ILE A 338 -5.17 7.24 -31.67
CA ILE A 338 -4.79 6.46 -30.49
C ILE A 338 -3.98 5.25 -30.95
N ILE A 339 -2.76 5.12 -30.45
CA ILE A 339 -1.88 3.99 -30.73
C ILE A 339 -2.04 2.96 -29.61
N GLY A 340 -2.44 1.76 -30.00
CA GLY A 340 -2.75 0.64 -29.13
C GLY A 340 -4.24 0.28 -29.14
N ALA A 341 -4.55 -0.93 -28.67
CA ALA A 341 -5.93 -1.43 -28.53
C ALA A 341 -6.12 -2.18 -27.20
N GLY A 342 -5.37 -1.78 -26.15
CA GLY A 342 -5.50 -2.31 -24.80
C GLY A 342 -6.47 -1.51 -23.93
N GLY A 343 -6.53 -1.80 -22.62
CA GLY A 343 -7.46 -1.15 -21.69
C GLY A 343 -7.36 0.39 -21.66
N ALA A 344 -6.14 0.95 -21.69
CA ALA A 344 -5.94 2.40 -21.75
C ALA A 344 -6.45 3.01 -23.08
N ALA A 345 -6.17 2.37 -24.21
CA ALA A 345 -6.69 2.79 -25.52
C ALA A 345 -8.22 2.80 -25.52
N LYS A 346 -8.83 1.72 -25.01
CA LYS A 346 -10.29 1.58 -24.93
C LYS A 346 -10.89 2.69 -24.08
N ALA A 347 -10.36 2.89 -22.88
CA ALA A 347 -10.77 3.93 -21.94
C ALA A 347 -10.73 5.34 -22.57
N ILE A 348 -9.60 5.70 -23.17
CA ILE A 348 -9.38 7.01 -23.81
C ILE A 348 -10.26 7.18 -25.05
N ALA A 349 -10.42 6.14 -25.87
CA ALA A 349 -11.25 6.17 -27.07
C ALA A 349 -12.72 6.41 -26.76
N TYR A 350 -13.27 5.70 -25.76
CA TYR A 350 -14.65 5.91 -25.33
C TYR A 350 -14.87 7.32 -24.78
N GLU A 351 -13.99 7.79 -23.89
CA GLU A 351 -14.11 9.16 -23.36
C GLU A 351 -13.97 10.21 -24.46
N GLY A 352 -13.05 10.00 -25.41
CA GLY A 352 -12.81 10.91 -26.53
C GLY A 352 -14.05 11.06 -27.39
N LEU A 353 -14.71 9.94 -27.69
CA LEU A 353 -15.99 9.95 -28.40
C LEU A 353 -17.06 10.72 -27.62
N GLN A 354 -17.19 10.49 -26.30
CA GLN A 354 -18.18 11.19 -25.47
C GLN A 354 -17.93 12.70 -25.39
N ARG A 355 -16.66 13.14 -25.49
CA ARG A 355 -16.30 14.58 -25.57
C ARG A 355 -16.39 15.17 -26.98
N GLY A 356 -16.87 14.40 -27.97
CA GLY A 356 -17.06 14.86 -29.34
C GLY A 356 -15.81 14.80 -30.23
N GLY A 357 -14.82 14.00 -29.84
CA GLY A 357 -13.64 13.70 -30.68
C GLY A 357 -13.95 12.62 -31.72
N ARG A 358 -13.28 12.71 -32.88
CA ARG A 358 -13.28 11.66 -33.93
C ARG A 358 -12.13 10.70 -33.65
N ILE A 359 -12.40 9.40 -33.60
CA ILE A 359 -11.41 8.42 -33.16
C ILE A 359 -10.79 7.66 -34.34
N ILE A 360 -9.46 7.61 -34.36
CA ILE A 360 -8.66 6.70 -35.20
C ILE A 360 -7.88 5.79 -34.26
N ILE A 361 -8.00 4.47 -34.42
CA ILE A 361 -7.24 3.48 -33.65
C ILE A 361 -6.18 2.87 -34.55
N ALA A 362 -4.91 3.08 -34.20
CA ALA A 362 -3.77 2.43 -34.83
C ALA A 362 -3.23 1.33 -33.94
N ASN A 363 -3.08 0.11 -34.44
CA ASN A 363 -2.56 -0.99 -33.63
C ASN A 363 -1.68 -1.94 -34.43
N ARG A 364 -0.70 -2.57 -33.75
CA ARG A 364 0.20 -3.57 -34.35
C ARG A 364 -0.59 -4.75 -34.94
N THR A 365 -1.58 -5.24 -34.20
CA THR A 365 -2.52 -6.24 -34.70
C THR A 365 -3.75 -5.53 -35.24
N LEU A 366 -3.82 -5.33 -36.57
CA LEU A 366 -4.88 -4.57 -37.25
C LEU A 366 -6.29 -4.96 -36.79
N LYS A 367 -6.58 -6.28 -36.74
CA LYS A 367 -7.89 -6.81 -36.33
C LYS A 367 -8.31 -6.32 -34.93
N LYS A 368 -7.39 -6.26 -33.96
CA LYS A 368 -7.69 -5.75 -32.61
C LYS A 368 -8.04 -4.25 -32.65
N GLY A 369 -7.31 -3.46 -33.46
CA GLY A 369 -7.59 -2.03 -33.64
C GLY A 369 -8.95 -1.78 -34.31
N GLN A 370 -9.30 -2.57 -35.33
CA GLN A 370 -10.60 -2.47 -36.00
C GLN A 370 -11.79 -2.83 -35.10
N ILE A 371 -11.63 -3.83 -34.22
CA ILE A 371 -12.66 -4.17 -33.23
C ILE A 371 -12.93 -2.98 -32.32
N LEU A 372 -11.89 -2.41 -31.71
CA LEU A 372 -12.03 -1.25 -30.84
C LEU A 372 -12.58 -0.03 -31.60
N ALA A 373 -12.10 0.23 -32.81
CA ALA A 373 -12.59 1.33 -33.64
C ALA A 373 -14.10 1.20 -33.91
N LYS A 374 -14.60 -0.01 -34.19
CA LYS A 374 -16.03 -0.27 -34.40
C LYS A 374 -16.85 0.05 -33.15
N GLU A 375 -16.35 -0.30 -31.96
CA GLU A 375 -17.00 -0.02 -30.68
C GLU A 375 -17.20 1.49 -30.42
N VAL A 376 -16.27 2.32 -30.91
CA VAL A 376 -16.30 3.78 -30.75
C VAL A 376 -16.68 4.54 -32.02
N LYS A 377 -17.27 3.85 -33.01
CA LYS A 377 -17.67 4.42 -34.32
C LYS A 377 -16.53 5.19 -35.02
N GLY A 378 -15.29 4.74 -34.82
CA GLY A 378 -14.07 5.30 -35.37
C GLY A 378 -13.50 4.50 -36.54
N LYS A 379 -12.28 4.88 -36.95
CA LYS A 379 -11.52 4.22 -38.03
C LYS A 379 -10.39 3.37 -37.44
N GLY A 380 -10.28 2.11 -37.84
CA GLY A 380 -9.20 1.22 -37.41
C GLY A 380 -8.14 1.04 -38.51
N ILE A 381 -6.87 1.29 -38.18
CA ILE A 381 -5.74 1.24 -39.13
C ILE A 381 -4.55 0.43 -38.58
N GLY A 382 -3.62 0.08 -39.46
CA GLY A 382 -2.32 -0.45 -39.08
C GLY A 382 -1.33 0.68 -38.78
N ILE A 383 -0.33 0.41 -37.91
CA ILE A 383 0.72 1.38 -37.59
C ILE A 383 1.42 1.97 -38.84
N PRO A 384 1.73 1.20 -39.90
CA PRO A 384 2.36 1.76 -41.10
C PRO A 384 1.53 2.81 -41.83
N SER A 385 0.20 2.84 -41.62
CA SER A 385 -0.70 3.79 -42.29
C SER A 385 -0.81 5.13 -41.57
N ILE A 386 -0.23 5.29 -40.38
CA ILE A 386 -0.35 6.52 -39.56
C ILE A 386 0.13 7.76 -40.33
N ALA A 387 1.21 7.64 -41.11
CA ALA A 387 1.79 8.77 -41.86
C ALA A 387 0.84 9.34 -42.94
N SER A 388 -0.18 8.59 -43.35
CA SER A 388 -1.18 9.02 -44.33
C SER A 388 -2.46 9.59 -43.70
N GLU A 389 -2.59 9.54 -42.38
CA GLU A 389 -3.80 9.99 -41.68
C GLU A 389 -3.66 11.43 -41.20
N THR A 390 -4.74 12.19 -41.28
CA THR A 390 -4.81 13.51 -40.65
C THR A 390 -5.35 13.38 -39.22
N TYR A 391 -4.67 14.00 -38.26
CA TYR A 391 -5.07 14.01 -36.87
C TYR A 391 -4.61 15.29 -36.17
N ASP A 392 -5.32 15.67 -35.10
CA ASP A 392 -4.98 16.83 -34.27
C ASP A 392 -4.23 16.39 -33.00
N ILE A 393 -4.50 15.18 -32.51
CA ILE A 393 -3.98 14.66 -31.25
C ILE A 393 -3.48 13.23 -31.46
N LEU A 394 -2.20 12.98 -31.14
CA LEU A 394 -1.60 11.65 -31.13
C LEU A 394 -1.50 11.14 -29.68
N ILE A 395 -2.02 9.95 -29.41
CA ILE A 395 -2.09 9.38 -28.06
C ILE A 395 -1.41 8.02 -28.07
N ASN A 396 -0.21 7.90 -27.47
CA ASN A 396 0.41 6.60 -27.21
C ASN A 396 -0.18 5.97 -25.96
N THR A 397 -0.72 4.76 -26.09
CA THR A 397 -1.21 3.94 -24.98
C THR A 397 -0.52 2.58 -24.89
N THR A 398 0.55 2.40 -25.67
CA THR A 398 1.36 1.19 -25.66
C THR A 398 2.49 1.31 -24.64
N SER A 399 3.21 0.21 -24.41
CA SER A 399 4.43 0.19 -23.60
C SER A 399 5.69 0.54 -24.40
N VAL A 400 5.58 0.97 -25.66
CA VAL A 400 6.74 1.30 -26.50
C VAL A 400 7.32 2.64 -26.05
N GLY A 401 8.60 2.63 -25.66
CA GLY A 401 9.29 3.77 -25.01
C GLY A 401 9.41 3.65 -23.49
N MET A 402 8.91 2.55 -22.92
CA MET A 402 9.09 2.17 -21.51
C MET A 402 10.27 1.20 -21.38
N ALA A 403 10.86 1.10 -20.18
CA ALA A 403 11.93 0.14 -19.90
C ALA A 403 11.52 -1.30 -20.31
N PRO A 404 12.45 -2.10 -20.88
CA PRO A 404 13.89 -1.84 -21.00
C PRO A 404 14.31 -0.97 -22.19
N ASP A 405 13.45 -0.76 -23.19
CA ASP A 405 13.81 -0.02 -24.42
C ASP A 405 13.26 1.42 -24.40
N LEU A 406 14.01 2.30 -23.73
CA LEU A 406 13.71 3.73 -23.65
C LEU A 406 13.90 4.46 -24.99
N SER A 407 14.58 3.81 -25.94
CA SER A 407 14.87 4.38 -27.26
C SER A 407 13.77 4.08 -28.28
N ALA A 408 12.78 3.24 -27.96
CA ALA A 408 11.72 2.93 -28.89
C ALA A 408 10.73 4.09 -29.08
N ILE A 409 10.13 4.17 -30.26
CA ILE A 409 9.06 5.11 -30.60
C ILE A 409 7.92 4.33 -31.27
N PRO A 410 6.65 4.58 -30.91
CA PRO A 410 5.53 3.77 -31.44
C PRO A 410 5.16 4.11 -32.89
N VAL A 411 5.70 5.19 -33.44
CA VAL A 411 5.46 5.67 -34.81
C VAL A 411 6.77 6.14 -35.44
N PRO A 412 6.91 6.07 -36.77
CA PRO A 412 8.03 6.72 -37.45
C PRO A 412 8.05 8.22 -37.13
N PRO A 413 9.20 8.84 -36.85
CA PRO A 413 9.30 10.26 -36.51
C PRO A 413 8.62 11.18 -37.53
N GLU A 414 8.72 10.87 -38.83
CA GLU A 414 8.09 11.56 -39.95
C GLU A 414 6.57 11.58 -39.88
N ALA A 415 5.95 10.57 -39.24
CA ALA A 415 4.51 10.49 -39.07
C ALA A 415 3.98 11.44 -37.99
N ILE A 416 4.86 12.09 -37.20
CA ILE A 416 4.48 13.11 -36.19
C ILE A 416 4.30 14.46 -36.89
N HIS A 417 3.05 14.91 -36.95
CA HIS A 417 2.67 16.15 -37.64
C HIS A 417 3.02 17.39 -36.82
N GLU A 418 3.61 18.38 -37.48
CA GLU A 418 3.83 19.71 -36.91
C GLU A 418 2.47 20.30 -36.51
N LYS A 419 2.33 20.75 -35.26
CA LYS A 419 1.10 21.26 -34.59
C LYS A 419 0.17 20.22 -33.96
N ALA A 420 0.39 18.91 -34.14
CA ALA A 420 -0.39 17.93 -33.39
C ALA A 420 -0.02 17.94 -31.90
N LEU A 421 -1.00 17.75 -31.02
CA LEU A 421 -0.76 17.54 -29.58
C LEU A 421 -0.37 16.09 -29.35
N ILE A 422 0.78 15.86 -28.72
CA ILE A 422 1.30 14.51 -28.47
C ILE A 422 1.15 14.18 -26.99
N PHE A 423 0.38 13.13 -26.69
CA PHE A 423 0.24 12.58 -25.35
C PHE A 423 0.83 11.17 -25.30
N ASP A 424 1.60 10.90 -24.24
CA ASP A 424 2.16 9.58 -23.97
C ASP A 424 1.69 9.10 -22.59
N ALA A 425 0.96 7.98 -22.53
CA ALA A 425 0.47 7.42 -21.28
C ALA A 425 1.60 6.81 -20.41
N ILE A 426 2.79 6.62 -20.97
CA ILE A 426 3.98 6.22 -20.21
C ILE A 426 4.38 7.37 -19.28
N PHE A 427 4.49 7.08 -17.98
CA PHE A 427 4.90 8.05 -16.97
C PHE A 427 6.32 7.81 -16.44
N ASN A 428 6.91 6.64 -16.70
CA ASN A 428 8.29 6.32 -16.36
C ASN A 428 9.00 5.69 -17.58
N PRO A 429 9.93 6.40 -18.23
CA PRO A 429 10.48 7.72 -17.85
C PRO A 429 9.47 8.86 -18.02
N LYS A 430 9.72 9.99 -17.33
CA LYS A 430 8.89 11.20 -17.41
C LYS A 430 8.90 11.82 -18.82
N GLU A 431 10.03 11.74 -19.50
CA GLU A 431 10.21 12.16 -20.89
C GLU A 431 10.57 10.94 -21.75
N THR A 432 9.60 10.46 -22.54
CA THR A 432 9.85 9.38 -23.50
C THR A 432 10.48 9.93 -24.77
N ARG A 433 11.08 9.05 -25.58
CA ARG A 433 11.60 9.44 -26.91
C ARG A 433 10.52 10.06 -27.80
N LEU A 434 9.29 9.56 -27.73
CA LEU A 434 8.15 10.13 -28.46
C LEU A 434 7.94 11.61 -28.11
N LEU A 435 7.89 11.92 -26.81
CA LEU A 435 7.70 13.28 -26.34
C LEU A 435 8.89 14.18 -26.71
N ASN A 436 10.12 13.67 -26.67
CA ASN A 436 11.30 14.44 -27.06
C ASN A 436 11.33 14.77 -28.55
N VAL A 437 11.01 13.81 -29.42
CA VAL A 437 10.89 14.06 -30.87
C VAL A 437 9.78 15.06 -31.15
N ALA A 438 8.63 14.94 -30.46
CA ALA A 438 7.52 15.88 -30.59
C ALA A 438 7.91 17.31 -30.19
N LYS A 439 8.60 17.48 -29.05
CA LYS A 439 9.11 18.78 -28.59
C LYS A 439 10.08 19.41 -29.60
N ASN A 440 10.99 18.61 -30.16
CA ASN A 440 11.94 19.09 -31.18
C ASN A 440 11.26 19.54 -32.48
N LYS A 441 10.06 19.01 -32.77
CA LYS A 441 9.19 19.45 -33.86
C LYS A 441 8.25 20.61 -33.48
N GLY A 442 8.39 21.18 -32.28
CA GLY A 442 7.53 22.26 -31.78
C GLY A 442 6.11 21.84 -31.41
N CYS A 443 5.84 20.54 -31.24
CA CYS A 443 4.52 20.04 -30.86
C CYS A 443 4.24 20.28 -29.37
N PRO A 444 3.01 20.67 -28.99
CA PRO A 444 2.61 20.63 -27.59
C PRO A 444 2.60 19.17 -27.09
N THR A 445 3.14 18.95 -25.90
CA THR A 445 3.25 17.62 -25.30
C THR A 445 2.54 17.53 -23.96
N VAL A 446 1.99 16.35 -23.67
CA VAL A 446 1.39 15.98 -22.38
C VAL A 446 2.04 14.67 -21.91
N CYS A 447 2.57 14.68 -20.69
CA CYS A 447 3.27 13.54 -20.12
C CYS A 447 2.31 12.60 -19.37
N GLY A 448 2.67 11.32 -19.27
CA GLY A 448 1.83 10.32 -18.60
C GLY A 448 1.59 10.58 -17.11
N TYR A 449 2.50 11.30 -16.44
CA TYR A 449 2.28 11.68 -15.05
C TYR A 449 1.13 12.69 -14.88
N GLU A 450 0.83 13.51 -15.90
CA GLU A 450 -0.29 14.44 -15.84
C GLU A 450 -1.61 13.66 -15.80
N MET A 451 -1.72 12.58 -16.58
CA MET A 451 -2.84 11.64 -16.46
C MET A 451 -2.94 11.06 -15.04
N TYR A 452 -1.81 10.70 -14.42
CA TYR A 452 -1.78 10.18 -13.04
C TYR A 452 -2.34 11.19 -12.03
N VAL A 453 -1.92 12.47 -12.11
CA VAL A 453 -2.41 13.54 -11.22
C VAL A 453 -3.91 13.70 -11.35
N HIS A 454 -4.42 13.77 -12.58
CA HIS A 454 -5.84 13.97 -12.83
C HIS A 454 -6.69 12.77 -12.40
N GLN A 455 -6.26 11.53 -12.68
CA GLN A 455 -7.03 10.35 -12.23
C GLN A 455 -7.04 10.22 -10.71
N ALA A 456 -5.93 10.56 -10.03
CA ALA A 456 -5.83 10.49 -8.56
C ALA A 456 -6.71 11.55 -7.89
N PHE A 457 -6.80 12.74 -8.48
CA PHE A 457 -7.74 13.77 -8.04
C PHE A 457 -9.20 13.30 -8.16
N LYS A 458 -9.58 12.71 -9.30
CA LYS A 458 -10.94 12.17 -9.49
C LYS A 458 -11.28 11.07 -8.50
N GLN A 459 -10.30 10.24 -8.11
CA GLN A 459 -10.49 9.25 -7.05
C GLN A 459 -10.83 9.92 -5.72
N LEU A 460 -10.11 10.98 -5.35
CA LEU A 460 -10.38 11.75 -4.13
C LEU A 460 -11.77 12.41 -4.16
N GLU A 461 -12.19 12.98 -5.30
CA GLU A 461 -13.54 13.53 -5.45
C GLU A 461 -14.61 12.45 -5.23
N LEU A 462 -14.43 11.27 -5.81
CA LEU A 462 -15.36 10.15 -5.65
C LEU A 462 -15.42 9.60 -4.22
N TRP A 463 -14.28 9.53 -3.53
CA TRP A 463 -14.18 9.02 -2.16
C TRP A 463 -14.68 9.99 -1.10
N LEU A 464 -14.42 11.29 -1.28
CA LEU A 464 -14.79 12.32 -0.31
C LEU A 464 -16.15 12.95 -0.60
N ASP A 465 -16.71 12.71 -1.79
CA ASP A 465 -18.05 13.11 -2.23
C ASP A 465 -18.35 14.60 -1.98
N ARG A 466 -17.36 15.46 -2.22
CA ARG A 466 -17.45 16.91 -2.06
C ARG A 466 -16.50 17.63 -3.02
N PRO A 467 -16.76 18.92 -3.34
CA PRO A 467 -15.81 19.73 -4.10
C PRO A 467 -14.46 19.85 -3.39
N LEU A 468 -13.37 19.75 -4.16
CA LEU A 468 -12.00 19.85 -3.65
C LEU A 468 -11.24 20.97 -4.38
N ASP A 469 -10.32 21.64 -3.66
CA ASP A 469 -9.41 22.61 -4.27
C ASP A 469 -8.41 21.89 -5.20
N ARG A 470 -8.71 21.93 -6.49
CA ARG A 470 -7.95 21.27 -7.54
C ARG A 470 -6.49 21.73 -7.59
N LEU A 471 -6.24 23.05 -7.50
CA LEU A 471 -4.88 23.59 -7.61
C LEU A 471 -4.02 23.12 -6.44
N LYS A 472 -4.56 23.21 -5.21
CA LYS A 472 -3.87 22.76 -4.01
C LYS A 472 -3.53 21.27 -4.07
N ILE A 473 -4.49 20.43 -4.49
CA ILE A 473 -4.27 18.98 -4.54
C ILE A 473 -3.29 18.60 -5.64
N PHE A 474 -3.38 19.22 -6.82
CA PHE A 474 -2.46 18.98 -7.92
C PHE A 474 -1.02 19.27 -7.49
N GLN A 475 -0.77 20.42 -6.86
CA GLN A 475 0.56 20.78 -6.34
C GLN A 475 1.11 19.79 -5.32
N ILE A 476 0.27 19.09 -4.56
CA ILE A 476 0.71 18.06 -3.61
C ILE A 476 1.11 16.80 -4.37
N ILE A 477 0.27 16.33 -5.30
CA ILE A 477 0.53 15.09 -6.06
C ILE A 477 1.75 15.27 -6.96
N GLU A 478 1.89 16.43 -7.62
CA GLU A 478 2.99 16.77 -8.54
C GLU A 478 4.38 16.71 -7.88
N ARG A 479 4.49 16.85 -6.56
CA ARG A 479 5.78 16.73 -5.84
C ARG A 479 6.35 15.31 -5.83
N TYR A 480 5.53 14.31 -6.17
CA TYR A 480 5.88 12.90 -6.10
C TYR A 480 6.03 12.23 -7.47
N VAL A 481 5.85 12.97 -8.58
CA VAL A 481 5.80 12.45 -9.97
C VAL A 481 6.82 13.03 -10.94
#